data_AF-U3PM66-F1
#
_entry.id   AF-U3PM66-F1
#
_cell.length_a   1.000
_cell.length_b   1.000
_cell.length_c   1.000
_cell.angle_alpha   90.00
_cell.angle_beta   90.00
_cell.angle_gamma   90.00
#
_symmetry.space_group_name_H-M   'P 1'
#
loop_
_entity.id
_entity.type
_entity.pdbx_description
1 polymer ?
#
loop_
_entity_poly.entity_id
_entity_poly.type
_entity_poly.pdbx_seq_one_letter_code
_entity_poly.pdbx_strand_id
1 'polypeptide(L)'
;ACGSEVFQEVKTRQFTPLTQCQSQRCVENRSRGKLHKQTRGSRFLRFQEVKLQEMTDQVPMGDIPRTLTINCIEGTVRTLNPGDVAQVAGVFLPLPYTGFRALRAGLLADTLLEAHHILPLKRRYDQLAAELTPEMHIRLAQLSRDGDAYGRVARAIAPEIFGHDDVKKALLLLLVGAPAKRTRDGMSIRGDINVCLMGDPGVAKSQLLRFVAKVAPRGVYTTGRGSSSAGLTAAVMRDAVTGEMVLEGGALVLADNGICAIDEFDKMDETDRTAI
;
A
#
# COMPACT_ATOMS: atom_id res chain seq x y z
N ALA A 1 52.36 -2.08 -3.65
CA ALA A 1 50.93 -2.49 -3.66
C ALA A 1 50.63 -3.13 -5.01
N CYS A 2 49.84 -4.22 -5.06
CA CYS A 2 49.64 -5.02 -6.28
C CYS A 2 48.69 -4.41 -7.33
N GLY A 3 47.90 -3.39 -6.98
CA GLY A 3 46.96 -2.71 -7.90
C GLY A 3 45.81 -3.57 -8.42
N SER A 4 45.71 -4.83 -7.99
CA SER A 4 44.68 -5.77 -8.44
C SER A 4 43.39 -5.57 -7.67
N GLU A 5 42.27 -5.49 -8.39
CA GLU A 5 40.92 -5.48 -7.81
C GLU A 5 40.48 -6.92 -7.52
N VAL A 6 39.87 -7.13 -6.35
CA VAL A 6 39.35 -8.42 -5.91
C VAL A 6 37.86 -8.26 -5.64
N PHE A 7 37.04 -9.08 -6.30
CA PHE A 7 35.60 -9.07 -6.13
C PHE A 7 35.17 -10.24 -5.23
N GLN A 8 34.35 -9.95 -4.23
CA GLN A 8 33.74 -10.93 -3.34
C GLN A 8 32.23 -10.88 -3.53
N GLU A 9 31.62 -12.00 -3.89
CA GLU A 9 30.16 -12.13 -3.96
C GLU A 9 29.57 -12.20 -2.55
N VAL A 10 28.53 -11.40 -2.29
CA VAL A 10 27.80 -11.39 -1.01
C VAL A 10 26.55 -12.22 -1.14
N LYS A 11 26.53 -13.42 -0.56
CA LYS A 11 25.41 -14.36 -0.63
C LYS A 11 24.40 -14.23 0.52
N THR A 12 24.85 -13.69 1.65
CA THR A 12 24.10 -13.65 2.91
C THR A 12 24.13 -12.26 3.53
N ARG A 13 23.13 -11.93 4.36
CA ARG A 13 23.06 -10.64 5.09
C ARG A 13 24.31 -10.37 5.93
N GLN A 14 24.95 -11.43 6.45
CA GLN A 14 26.24 -11.36 7.11
C GLN A 14 27.32 -11.91 6.17
N PHE A 15 28.39 -11.15 5.96
CA PHE A 15 29.54 -11.61 5.19
C PHE A 15 30.85 -11.16 5.87
N THR A 16 31.87 -12.01 5.79
CA THR A 16 33.20 -11.68 6.29
C THR A 16 34.02 -11.09 5.13
N PRO A 17 34.46 -9.82 5.22
CA PRO A 17 35.19 -9.20 4.13
C PRO A 17 36.58 -9.83 3.97
N LEU A 18 37.00 -10.02 2.71
CA LEU A 18 38.38 -10.40 2.41
C LEU A 18 39.35 -9.30 2.86
N THR A 19 40.29 -9.64 3.74
CA THR A 19 41.29 -8.71 4.28
C THR A 19 42.64 -8.82 3.58
N GLN A 20 42.93 -9.96 2.95
CA GLN A 20 44.20 -10.26 2.29
C GLN A 20 44.00 -10.42 0.78
N CYS A 21 44.91 -9.84 0.01
CA CYS A 21 44.88 -9.92 -1.44
C CYS A 21 45.28 -11.32 -1.93
N GLN A 22 44.42 -11.94 -2.74
CA GLN A 22 44.64 -13.27 -3.34
C GLN A 22 45.13 -13.21 -4.80
N SER A 23 45.65 -12.06 -5.26
CA SER A 23 46.12 -11.95 -6.64
C SER A 23 47.43 -12.72 -6.87
N GLN A 24 47.60 -13.28 -8.08
CA GLN A 24 48.78 -14.07 -8.45
C GLN A 24 50.10 -13.32 -8.16
N ARG A 25 50.16 -12.01 -8.44
CA ARG A 25 51.33 -11.16 -8.15
C ARG A 25 51.68 -11.08 -6.66
N CYS A 26 50.70 -11.07 -5.76
CA CYS A 26 50.95 -11.05 -4.32
C CYS A 26 51.37 -12.43 -3.80
N VAL A 27 50.78 -13.49 -4.35
CA VAL A 27 51.08 -14.89 -4.02
C VAL A 27 52.50 -15.25 -4.44
N GLU A 28 52.89 -14.95 -5.68
CA GLU A 28 54.24 -15.20 -6.23
C GLU A 28 55.32 -14.44 -5.44
N ASN A 29 55.08 -13.17 -5.12
CA ASN A 29 56.01 -12.33 -4.37
C ASN A 29 56.00 -12.61 -2.84
N ARG A 30 55.23 -13.60 -2.36
CA ARG A 30 55.00 -13.89 -0.93
C ARG A 30 54.67 -12.64 -0.08
N SER A 31 54.03 -11.66 -0.71
CA SER A 31 53.70 -10.37 -0.10
C SER A 31 52.22 -10.32 0.28
N ARG A 32 51.92 -10.01 1.54
CA ARG A 32 50.53 -9.92 2.03
C ARG A 32 50.00 -8.51 1.85
N GLY A 33 49.43 -8.23 0.67
CA GLY A 33 48.73 -6.96 0.43
C GLY A 33 47.44 -6.86 1.26
N LYS A 34 47.28 -5.75 1.98
CA LYS A 34 46.03 -5.45 2.70
C LYS A 34 44.99 -4.92 1.71
N LEU A 35 43.79 -5.51 1.74
CA LEU A 35 42.67 -5.05 0.92
C LEU A 35 41.95 -3.89 1.62
N HIS A 36 41.54 -2.91 0.81
CA HIS A 36 40.71 -1.79 1.23
C HIS A 36 39.39 -1.82 0.46
N LYS A 37 38.27 -1.66 1.17
CA LYS A 37 36.95 -1.65 0.54
C LYS A 37 36.77 -0.38 -0.28
N GLN A 38 36.37 -0.51 -1.54
CA GLN A 38 36.03 0.63 -2.38
C GLN A 38 34.56 0.57 -2.79
N THR A 39 33.79 1.58 -2.37
CA THR A 39 32.36 1.69 -2.69
C THR A 39 32.13 1.93 -4.18
N ARG A 40 32.95 2.76 -4.84
CA ARG A 40 32.77 3.10 -6.27
C ARG A 40 33.01 1.92 -7.23
N GLY A 41 33.89 0.99 -6.87
CA GLY A 41 34.14 -0.25 -7.62
C GLY A 41 33.21 -1.40 -7.26
N SER A 42 32.29 -1.20 -6.31
CA SER A 42 31.33 -2.22 -5.87
C SER A 42 29.97 -2.01 -6.54
N ARG A 43 29.29 -3.10 -6.89
CA ARG A 43 27.91 -3.06 -7.37
C ARG A 43 26.95 -3.18 -6.20
N PHE A 44 26.09 -2.18 -6.02
CA PHE A 44 25.00 -2.21 -5.04
C PHE A 44 23.67 -2.45 -5.76
N LEU A 45 22.79 -3.19 -5.09
CA LEU A 45 21.43 -3.42 -5.55
C LEU A 45 20.46 -2.65 -4.68
N ARG A 46 19.32 -2.26 -5.26
CA ARG A 46 18.23 -1.65 -4.48
C ARG A 46 17.57 -2.75 -3.65
N PHE A 47 17.36 -2.47 -2.37
CA PHE A 47 16.74 -3.38 -1.43
C PHE A 47 15.69 -2.64 -0.61
N GLN A 48 14.53 -3.27 -0.43
CA GLN A 48 13.46 -2.77 0.45
C GLN A 48 12.79 -3.96 1.15
N GLU A 49 12.59 -3.83 2.46
CA GLU A 49 11.83 -4.78 3.25
C GLU A 49 10.41 -4.26 3.43
N VAL A 50 9.41 -5.10 3.17
CA VAL A 50 7.99 -4.78 3.27
C VAL A 50 7.33 -5.81 4.17
N LYS A 51 6.52 -5.38 5.14
CA LYS A 51 5.70 -6.28 5.96
C LYS A 51 4.30 -6.33 5.36
N LEU A 52 3.86 -7.53 4.93
CA LEU A 52 2.52 -7.78 4.42
C LEU A 52 1.66 -8.37 5.54
N GLN A 53 0.46 -7.85 5.69
CA GLN A 53 -0.54 -8.38 6.62
C GLN A 53 -1.67 -9.05 5.84
N GLU A 54 -2.17 -10.16 6.36
CA GLU A 54 -3.35 -10.84 5.80
C GLU A 54 -4.59 -9.94 5.84
N MET A 55 -5.47 -10.09 4.85
CA MET A 55 -6.74 -9.37 4.84
C MET A 55 -7.66 -9.94 5.91
N THR A 56 -8.41 -9.07 6.61
CA THR A 56 -9.35 -9.47 7.67
C THR A 56 -10.37 -10.52 7.22
N ASP A 57 -10.76 -10.47 5.94
CA ASP A 57 -11.76 -11.37 5.36
C ASP A 57 -11.24 -12.82 5.21
N GLN A 58 -9.92 -13.01 5.22
CA GLN A 58 -9.27 -14.32 5.07
C GLN A 58 -8.95 -14.97 6.42
N VAL A 59 -9.04 -14.22 7.51
CA VAL A 59 -8.68 -14.68 8.85
C VAL A 59 -9.90 -15.36 9.50
N PRO A 60 -9.75 -16.60 10.00
CA PRO A 60 -10.85 -17.28 10.68
C PRO A 60 -11.24 -16.57 11.99
N MET A 61 -12.50 -16.75 12.41
CA MET A 61 -12.99 -16.14 13.64
C MET A 61 -12.18 -16.59 14.86
N GLY A 62 -11.59 -15.62 15.56
CA GLY A 62 -10.82 -15.85 16.79
C GLY A 62 -9.31 -15.74 16.63
N ASP A 63 -8.79 -15.75 15.39
CA ASP A 63 -7.36 -15.59 15.13
C ASP A 63 -7.00 -14.12 14.85
N ILE A 64 -5.77 -13.75 15.19
CA ILE A 64 -5.19 -12.44 14.90
C ILE A 64 -4.48 -12.52 13.54
N PRO A 65 -4.70 -11.55 12.61
CA PRO A 65 -4.04 -11.54 11.31
C PRO A 65 -2.53 -11.62 11.46
N ARG A 66 -1.88 -12.53 10.72
CA ARG A 66 -0.43 -12.69 10.77
C ARG A 66 0.24 -11.77 9.78
N THR A 67 1.51 -11.47 10.05
CA THR A 67 2.36 -10.69 9.17
C THR A 67 3.47 -11.54 8.57
N LEU A 68 3.82 -11.25 7.33
CA LEU A 68 4.90 -11.89 6.59
C LEU A 68 5.87 -10.83 6.07
N THR A 69 7.17 -11.10 6.24
CA THR A 69 8.22 -10.21 5.75
C THR A 69 8.57 -10.52 4.30
N ILE A 70 8.57 -9.50 3.46
CA ILE A 70 8.82 -9.59 2.03
C ILE A 70 10.05 -8.77 1.66
N ASN A 71 11.03 -9.39 1.00
CA ASN A 71 12.17 -8.70 0.44
C ASN A 71 11.90 -8.33 -1.03
N CYS A 72 11.99 -7.05 -1.34
CA CYS A 72 11.92 -6.49 -2.68
C CYS A 72 13.33 -6.09 -3.15
N ILE A 73 13.71 -6.48 -4.36
CA ILE A 73 15.05 -6.30 -4.93
C ILE A 73 14.95 -5.66 -6.31
N GLU A 74 15.84 -4.73 -6.62
CA GLU A 74 15.95 -4.04 -7.92
C GLU A 74 14.64 -3.39 -8.40
N GLY A 75 13.93 -4.03 -9.32
CA GLY A 75 12.75 -3.49 -10.00
C GLY A 75 11.47 -3.56 -9.18
N THR A 76 11.41 -4.43 -8.16
CA THR A 76 10.25 -4.53 -7.26
C THR A 76 10.28 -3.51 -6.12
N VAL A 77 11.36 -2.72 -6.02
CA VAL A 77 11.51 -1.68 -5.00
C VAL A 77 10.65 -0.46 -5.37
N ARG A 78 9.96 0.13 -4.39
CA ARG A 78 9.05 1.27 -4.52
C ARG A 78 7.81 1.03 -5.39
N THR A 79 7.42 -0.23 -5.60
CA THR A 79 6.15 -0.55 -6.29
C THR A 79 4.94 -0.50 -5.36
N LEU A 80 5.15 -0.60 -4.04
CA LEU A 80 4.12 -0.61 -3.02
C LEU A 80 4.23 0.62 -2.12
N ASN A 81 3.08 1.15 -1.71
CA ASN A 81 2.97 2.13 -0.64
C ASN A 81 2.33 1.47 0.59
N PRO A 82 2.60 2.00 1.80
CA PRO A 82 1.93 1.53 3.01
C PRO A 82 0.41 1.59 2.82
N GLY A 83 -0.25 0.45 3.03
CA GLY A 83 -1.70 0.35 2.95
C GLY A 83 -2.29 0.00 1.58
N ASP A 84 -1.44 -0.18 0.57
CA ASP A 84 -1.88 -0.74 -0.70
C ASP A 84 -2.28 -2.21 -0.51
N VAL A 85 -3.41 -2.60 -1.10
CA VAL A 85 -3.78 -4.02 -1.21
C VAL A 85 -3.10 -4.55 -2.46
N ALA A 86 -2.23 -5.55 -2.31
CA ALA A 86 -1.45 -6.10 -3.41
C ALA A 86 -1.32 -7.62 -3.32
N GLN A 87 -1.16 -8.25 -4.47
CA GLN A 87 -0.76 -9.64 -4.59
C GLN A 87 0.75 -9.70 -4.85
N VAL A 88 1.46 -10.45 -4.03
CA VAL A 88 2.90 -10.66 -4.18
C VAL A 88 3.14 -12.11 -4.53
N ALA A 89 3.83 -12.34 -5.64
CA ALA A 89 4.31 -13.64 -6.07
C ALA A 89 5.83 -13.70 -5.91
N GLY A 90 6.32 -14.80 -5.35
CA GLY A 90 7.70 -14.90 -4.91
C GLY A 90 8.09 -16.29 -4.44
N VAL A 91 9.33 -16.41 -3.99
CA VAL A 91 9.87 -17.64 -3.41
C VAL A 91 9.87 -17.52 -1.89
N PHE A 92 9.33 -18.54 -1.22
CA PHE A 92 9.31 -18.62 0.23
C PHE A 92 10.61 -19.26 0.75
N LEU A 93 11.36 -18.50 1.54
CA LEU A 93 12.70 -18.85 2.01
C LEU A 93 12.76 -18.82 3.55
N PRO A 94 13.31 -19.87 4.18
CA PRO A 94 13.65 -19.81 5.60
C PRO A 94 14.95 -19.03 5.81
N LEU A 95 14.95 -18.11 6.77
CA LEU A 95 16.12 -17.39 7.25
C LEU A 95 16.60 -18.05 8.56
N PRO A 96 17.72 -18.80 8.53
CA PRO A 96 18.27 -19.38 9.74
C PRO A 96 18.82 -18.28 10.66
N TYR A 97 18.62 -18.43 11.96
CA TYR A 97 19.25 -17.57 12.93
C TYR A 97 20.76 -17.82 12.97
N THR A 98 21.54 -16.73 13.03
CA THR A 98 23.01 -16.76 13.14
C THR A 98 23.47 -16.29 14.52
N GLY A 99 24.66 -16.71 14.97
CA GLY A 99 25.28 -16.23 16.21
C GLY A 99 24.63 -16.76 17.48
N PHE A 100 24.63 -15.98 18.57
CA PHE A 100 24.08 -16.39 19.86
C PHE A 100 22.58 -16.74 19.82
N ARG A 101 21.82 -16.20 18.86
CA ARG A 101 20.40 -16.58 18.65
C ARG A 101 20.26 -18.01 18.11
N ALA A 102 21.22 -18.49 17.31
CA ALA A 102 21.20 -19.87 16.78
C ALA A 102 21.27 -20.92 17.90
N LEU A 103 22.06 -20.65 18.95
CA LEU A 103 22.22 -21.53 20.11
C LEU A 103 20.91 -21.74 20.89
N ARG A 104 19.99 -20.76 20.89
CA ARG A 104 18.67 -20.86 21.55
C ARG A 104 17.56 -21.29 20.61
N ALA A 105 17.63 -20.90 19.33
CA ALA A 105 16.54 -21.11 18.38
C ALA A 105 16.43 -22.57 17.89
N GLY A 106 17.50 -23.37 18.00
CA GLY A 106 17.48 -24.76 17.57
C GLY A 106 17.21 -24.86 16.06
N LEU A 107 16.11 -25.51 15.67
CA LEU A 107 15.65 -25.67 14.29
C LEU A 107 14.63 -24.60 13.84
N LEU A 108 14.30 -23.63 14.70
CA LEU A 108 13.40 -22.54 14.33
C LEU A 108 14.11 -21.61 13.32
N ALA A 109 13.40 -21.25 12.26
CA ALA A 109 13.83 -20.29 11.26
C ALA A 109 12.75 -19.25 11.07
N ASP A 110 13.17 -17.99 10.88
CA ASP A 110 12.23 -16.96 10.42
C ASP A 110 11.86 -17.23 8.97
N THR A 111 10.67 -16.79 8.59
CA THR A 111 10.18 -16.97 7.22
C THR A 111 10.21 -15.65 6.49
N LEU A 112 10.62 -15.71 5.23
CA LEU A 112 10.72 -14.56 4.35
C LEU A 112 10.18 -14.95 2.97
N LEU A 113 9.46 -14.03 2.35
CA LEU A 113 9.13 -14.12 0.93
C LEU A 113 10.07 -13.21 0.12
N GLU A 114 10.75 -13.76 -0.89
CA GLU A 114 11.47 -12.96 -1.88
C GLU A 114 10.53 -12.62 -3.03
N ALA A 115 10.22 -11.34 -3.23
CA ALA A 115 9.25 -10.89 -4.22
C ALA A 115 9.85 -10.88 -5.64
N HIS A 116 9.24 -11.63 -6.54
CA HIS A 116 9.56 -11.60 -7.97
C HIS A 116 8.59 -10.73 -8.76
N HIS A 117 7.30 -10.78 -8.41
CA HIS A 117 6.26 -10.01 -9.07
C HIS A 117 5.28 -9.45 -8.05
N ILE A 118 4.96 -8.17 -8.20
CA ILE A 118 4.05 -7.45 -7.30
C ILE A 118 2.95 -6.83 -8.15
N LEU A 119 1.70 -7.23 -7.88
CA LEU A 119 0.52 -6.70 -8.55
C LEU A 119 -0.34 -5.92 -7.53
N PRO A 120 -0.34 -4.58 -7.56
CA PRO A 120 -1.27 -3.80 -6.74
C PRO A 120 -2.71 -4.04 -7.21
N LEU A 121 -3.59 -4.42 -6.29
CA LEU A 121 -5.00 -4.73 -6.56
C LEU A 121 -5.87 -3.46 -6.58
N LYS A 122 -5.60 -2.50 -5.69
CA LYS A 122 -6.26 -1.19 -5.72
C LYS A 122 -5.71 -0.38 -6.90
N ARG A 123 -6.40 -0.47 -8.03
CA ARG A 123 -6.01 0.23 -9.27
C ARG A 123 -6.22 1.72 -9.13
N ARG A 124 -5.29 2.49 -9.69
CA ARG A 124 -5.51 3.93 -9.91
C ARG A 124 -6.54 4.12 -11.01
N TYR A 125 -7.31 5.20 -10.95
CA TYR A 125 -8.29 5.53 -12.00
C TYR A 125 -7.64 5.59 -13.39
N ASP A 126 -6.39 6.05 -13.49
CA ASP A 126 -5.65 6.10 -14.76
C ASP A 126 -5.39 4.71 -15.36
N GLN A 127 -5.13 3.71 -14.52
CA GLN A 127 -4.90 2.33 -14.96
C GLN A 127 -6.19 1.68 -15.42
N LEU A 128 -7.29 1.92 -14.69
CA LEU A 128 -8.62 1.50 -15.11
C LEU A 128 -8.99 2.11 -16.47
N ALA A 129 -8.66 3.38 -16.69
CA ALA A 129 -8.90 4.05 -17.97
C ALA A 129 -8.09 3.44 -19.12
N ALA A 130 -6.84 3.06 -18.87
CA ALA A 130 -5.95 2.46 -19.88
C ALA A 130 -6.38 1.04 -20.31
N GLU A 131 -7.09 0.31 -19.44
CA GLU A 131 -7.55 -1.06 -19.68
C GLU A 131 -8.95 -1.16 -20.29
N LEU A 132 -9.58 -0.05 -20.69
CA LEU A 132 -10.92 -0.11 -21.29
C LEU A 132 -10.93 -1.00 -22.53
N THR A 133 -11.68 -2.10 -22.46
CA THR A 133 -11.88 -2.98 -23.61
C THR A 133 -12.76 -2.29 -24.67
N PRO A 134 -12.64 -2.68 -25.94
CA PRO A 134 -13.51 -2.16 -27.00
C PRO A 134 -15.00 -2.40 -26.71
N GLU A 135 -15.35 -3.48 -26.01
CA GLU A 135 -16.72 -3.76 -25.58
C GLU A 135 -17.24 -2.73 -24.56
N MET A 136 -16.40 -2.32 -23.60
CA MET A 136 -16.76 -1.28 -22.62
C MET A 136 -17.02 0.05 -23.32
N HIS A 137 -16.22 0.40 -24.34
CA HIS A 137 -16.44 1.61 -25.13
C HIS A 137 -17.79 1.60 -25.84
N ILE A 138 -18.21 0.47 -26.40
CA ILE A 138 -19.53 0.34 -27.04
C ILE A 138 -20.65 0.53 -26.01
N ARG A 139 -20.54 -0.08 -24.83
CA ARG A 139 -21.55 0.07 -23.76
C ARG A 139 -21.62 1.51 -23.24
N LEU A 140 -20.48 2.18 -23.08
CA LEU A 140 -20.42 3.58 -22.70
C LEU A 140 -21.05 4.49 -23.77
N ALA A 141 -20.81 4.20 -25.05
CA ALA A 141 -21.43 4.94 -26.16
C ALA A 141 -22.96 4.73 -26.20
N GLN A 142 -23.45 3.53 -25.87
CA GLN A 142 -24.89 3.27 -25.73
C GLN A 142 -25.48 4.05 -24.56
N LEU A 143 -24.84 4.00 -23.39
CA LEU A 143 -25.25 4.77 -22.20
C LEU A 143 -25.26 6.28 -22.46
N SER A 144 -24.31 6.81 -23.22
CA SER A 144 -24.27 8.23 -23.57
C SER A 144 -25.35 8.65 -24.57
N ARG A 145 -25.91 7.71 -25.35
CA ARG A 145 -27.03 7.97 -26.27
C ARG A 145 -28.37 7.95 -25.56
N ASP A 146 -28.46 7.27 -24.42
CA ASP A 146 -29.63 7.32 -23.57
C ASP A 146 -29.79 8.74 -22.99
N GLY A 147 -30.94 9.38 -23.26
CA GLY A 147 -31.21 10.77 -22.85
C GLY A 147 -31.24 11.01 -21.33
N ASP A 148 -31.33 9.95 -20.52
CA ASP A 148 -31.31 10.02 -19.04
C ASP A 148 -30.22 9.12 -18.43
N ALA A 149 -28.99 9.23 -18.92
CA ALA A 149 -27.84 8.54 -18.34
C ALA A 149 -27.67 8.86 -16.83
N TYR A 150 -27.91 10.11 -16.44
CA TYR A 150 -27.77 10.58 -15.07
C TYR A 150 -28.76 9.91 -14.11
N GLY A 151 -30.06 9.91 -14.43
CA GLY A 151 -31.08 9.25 -13.61
C GLY A 151 -30.90 7.74 -13.57
N ARG A 152 -30.54 7.13 -14.71
CA ARG A 152 -30.30 5.68 -14.80
C ARG A 152 -29.14 5.22 -13.92
N VAL A 153 -28.01 5.91 -13.97
CA VAL A 153 -26.84 5.55 -13.14
C VAL A 153 -27.11 5.86 -11.67
N ALA A 154 -27.80 6.97 -11.35
CA ALA A 154 -28.16 7.29 -9.98
C ALA A 154 -29.06 6.21 -9.34
N ARG A 155 -30.07 5.70 -10.07
CA ARG A 155 -30.92 4.60 -9.57
C ARG A 155 -30.18 3.28 -9.44
N ALA A 156 -29.12 3.08 -10.23
CA ALA A 156 -28.26 1.91 -10.14
C ALA A 156 -27.34 1.92 -8.89
N ILE A 157 -27.15 3.08 -8.24
CA ILE A 157 -26.47 3.16 -6.95
C ILE A 157 -27.40 2.63 -5.86
N ALA A 158 -26.94 1.60 -5.14
CA ALA A 158 -27.68 0.91 -4.08
C ALA A 158 -29.13 0.58 -4.49
N PRO A 159 -29.34 -0.36 -5.43
CA PRO A 159 -30.68 -0.71 -5.91
C PRO A 159 -31.55 -1.36 -4.83
N GLU A 160 -30.94 -1.89 -3.77
CA GLU A 160 -31.61 -2.45 -2.59
C GLU A 160 -32.38 -1.40 -1.78
N ILE A 161 -32.03 -0.12 -1.90
CA ILE A 161 -32.64 0.97 -1.15
C ILE A 161 -33.65 1.68 -2.04
N PHE A 162 -34.90 1.71 -1.61
CA PHE A 162 -35.99 2.38 -2.32
C PHE A 162 -35.94 3.91 -2.11
N GLY A 163 -36.19 4.67 -3.17
CA GLY A 163 -36.26 6.13 -3.12
C GLY A 163 -34.90 6.82 -2.94
N HIS A 164 -34.92 8.00 -2.30
CA HIS A 164 -33.75 8.87 -2.07
C HIS A 164 -32.97 9.21 -3.36
N ASP A 165 -33.67 9.45 -4.46
CA ASP A 165 -33.05 9.72 -5.76
C ASP A 165 -32.04 10.87 -5.71
N ASP A 166 -32.33 11.93 -4.95
CA ASP A 166 -31.45 13.08 -4.82
C ASP A 166 -30.18 12.78 -4.00
N VAL A 167 -30.28 11.92 -2.99
CA VAL A 167 -29.11 11.45 -2.23
C VAL A 167 -28.24 10.56 -3.11
N LYS A 168 -28.84 9.64 -3.86
CA LYS A 168 -28.11 8.76 -4.79
C LYS A 168 -27.41 9.56 -5.90
N LYS A 169 -28.07 10.60 -6.42
CA LYS A 169 -27.49 11.57 -7.35
C LYS A 169 -26.29 12.31 -6.74
N ALA A 170 -26.38 12.75 -5.48
CA ALA A 170 -25.26 13.39 -4.79
C ALA A 170 -24.08 12.42 -4.61
N LEU A 171 -24.35 11.17 -4.24
CA LEU A 171 -23.33 10.11 -4.13
C LEU A 171 -22.71 9.75 -5.49
N LEU A 172 -23.48 9.81 -6.58
CA LEU A 172 -22.95 9.66 -7.93
C LEU A 172 -21.94 10.76 -8.26
N LEU A 173 -22.28 12.01 -7.96
CA LEU A 173 -21.37 13.15 -8.17
C LEU A 173 -20.12 13.02 -7.30
N LEU A 174 -20.23 12.45 -6.10
CA LEU A 174 -19.09 12.17 -5.22
C LEU A 174 -18.16 11.12 -5.84
N LEU A 175 -18.72 10.06 -6.43
CA LEU A 175 -17.96 9.00 -7.09
C LEU A 175 -17.24 9.49 -8.37
N VAL A 176 -17.85 10.41 -9.12
CA VAL A 176 -17.25 10.97 -10.33
C VAL A 176 -16.21 12.04 -10.00
N GLY A 177 -16.49 12.89 -9.00
CA GLY A 177 -15.62 14.01 -8.62
C GLY A 177 -15.46 15.07 -9.72
N ALA A 178 -14.51 15.99 -9.53
CA ALA A 178 -14.09 16.92 -10.56
C ALA A 178 -12.56 17.02 -10.61
N PRO A 179 -11.97 17.32 -11.79
CA PRO A 179 -10.52 17.46 -11.89
C PRO A 179 -10.03 18.69 -11.11
N ALA A 180 -8.87 18.57 -10.48
CA ALA A 180 -8.20 19.68 -9.81
C ALA A 180 -7.88 20.79 -10.82
N LYS A 181 -8.18 22.05 -10.46
CA LYS A 181 -7.91 23.21 -11.31
C LYS A 181 -6.70 23.96 -10.78
N ARG A 182 -5.78 24.31 -11.68
CA ARG A 182 -4.64 25.15 -11.36
C ARG A 182 -4.88 26.56 -11.85
N THR A 183 -4.88 27.52 -10.93
CA THR A 183 -5.03 28.94 -11.24
C THR A 183 -3.75 29.45 -11.90
N ARG A 184 -3.84 30.55 -12.65
CA ARG A 184 -2.68 31.21 -13.29
C ARG A 184 -1.60 31.60 -12.26
N ASP A 185 -2.01 31.85 -11.01
CA ASP A 185 -1.14 32.20 -9.88
C ASP A 185 -0.44 30.98 -9.23
N GLY A 186 -0.59 29.78 -9.80
CA GLY A 186 0.08 28.56 -9.33
C GLY A 186 -0.63 27.81 -8.20
N MET A 187 -1.68 28.37 -7.61
CA MET A 187 -2.53 27.72 -6.60
C MET A 187 -3.33 26.55 -7.22
N SER A 188 -3.37 25.42 -6.52
CA SER A 188 -4.18 24.25 -6.88
C SER A 188 -5.48 24.23 -6.07
N ILE A 189 -6.62 24.20 -6.76
CA ILE A 189 -7.96 24.07 -6.17
C ILE A 189 -8.39 22.61 -6.29
N ARG A 190 -8.74 22.00 -5.14
CA ARG A 190 -9.26 20.63 -5.07
C ARG A 190 -10.59 20.55 -5.81
N GLY A 191 -10.75 19.53 -6.66
CA GLY A 191 -11.99 19.27 -7.39
C GLY A 191 -12.90 18.23 -6.73
N ASP A 192 -12.38 17.47 -5.76
CA ASP A 192 -13.21 16.49 -5.04
C ASP A 192 -14.20 17.19 -4.11
N ILE A 193 -15.36 16.56 -3.96
CA ILE A 193 -16.42 17.04 -3.07
C ILE A 193 -16.48 16.18 -1.81
N ASN A 194 -16.89 16.79 -0.69
CA ASN A 194 -17.19 16.09 0.54
C ASN A 194 -18.70 16.18 0.77
N VAL A 195 -19.35 15.05 1.03
CA VAL A 195 -20.82 14.98 1.24
C VAL A 195 -21.09 14.47 2.65
N CYS A 196 -21.91 15.20 3.41
CA CYS A 196 -22.39 14.77 4.72
C CYS A 196 -23.87 14.38 4.62
N LEU A 197 -24.21 13.18 5.11
CA LEU A 197 -25.59 12.70 5.14
C LEU A 197 -26.15 12.79 6.56
N MET A 198 -27.18 13.61 6.76
CA MET A 198 -27.88 13.77 8.03
C MET A 198 -29.33 13.29 7.89
N GLY A 199 -29.90 12.75 8.97
CA GLY A 199 -31.28 12.26 8.98
C GLY A 199 -31.59 11.35 10.16
N ASP A 200 -32.79 10.81 10.20
CA ASP A 200 -33.25 9.94 11.28
C ASP A 200 -32.57 8.55 11.25
N PRO A 201 -32.56 7.81 12.38
CA PRO A 201 -32.22 6.41 12.36
C PRO A 201 -33.18 5.63 11.45
N GLY A 202 -32.68 4.63 10.72
CA GLY A 202 -33.50 3.76 9.88
C GLY A 202 -33.63 4.18 8.40
N VAL A 203 -33.12 5.33 7.98
CA VAL A 203 -33.12 5.75 6.56
C VAL A 203 -31.98 5.14 5.71
N ALA A 204 -31.47 3.97 6.10
CA ALA A 204 -30.43 3.21 5.39
C ALA A 204 -29.10 3.96 5.05
N LYS A 205 -28.80 5.08 5.74
CA LYS A 205 -27.57 5.88 5.56
C LYS A 205 -26.28 5.04 5.58
N SER A 206 -26.12 4.19 6.59
CA SER A 206 -24.95 3.31 6.72
C SER A 206 -24.82 2.31 5.56
N GLN A 207 -25.95 1.83 5.02
CA GLN A 207 -25.95 0.91 3.88
C GLN A 207 -25.56 1.63 2.58
N LEU A 208 -26.03 2.88 2.38
CA LEU A 208 -25.55 3.74 1.27
C LEU A 208 -24.03 3.97 1.35
N LEU A 209 -23.51 4.32 2.53
CA LEU A 209 -22.07 4.55 2.73
C LEU A 209 -21.24 3.29 2.45
N ARG A 210 -21.67 2.11 2.94
CA ARG A 210 -21.00 0.83 2.63
C ARG A 210 -21.03 0.51 1.15
N PHE A 211 -22.14 0.78 0.47
CA PHE A 211 -22.26 0.56 -0.97
C PHE A 211 -21.26 1.44 -1.74
N VAL A 212 -21.18 2.73 -1.42
CA VAL A 212 -20.24 3.66 -2.06
C VAL A 212 -18.79 3.25 -1.82
N ALA A 213 -18.44 2.88 -0.59
CA ALA A 213 -17.10 2.38 -0.26
C ALA A 213 -16.76 1.07 -0.99
N LYS A 214 -17.75 0.22 -1.29
CA LYS A 214 -17.55 -1.01 -2.05
C LYS A 214 -17.38 -0.76 -3.56
N VAL A 215 -18.10 0.21 -4.11
CA VAL A 215 -18.06 0.55 -5.54
C VAL A 215 -16.79 1.34 -5.89
N ALA A 216 -16.31 2.19 -4.98
CA ALA A 216 -15.10 2.97 -5.20
C ALA A 216 -13.86 2.07 -5.27
N PRO A 217 -13.00 2.16 -6.31
CA PRO A 217 -11.77 1.35 -6.44
C PRO A 217 -10.82 1.49 -5.24
N ARG A 218 -10.81 2.67 -4.59
CA ARG A 218 -10.08 2.97 -3.35
C ARG A 218 -11.03 3.41 -2.24
N GLY A 219 -12.14 2.69 -2.07
CA GLY A 219 -13.05 2.91 -0.97
C GLY A 219 -12.55 2.34 0.35
N VAL A 220 -12.69 3.11 1.43
CA VAL A 220 -12.43 2.68 2.80
C VAL A 220 -13.65 2.99 3.63
N TYR A 221 -14.11 2.03 4.42
CA TYR A 221 -15.23 2.22 5.35
C TYR A 221 -14.69 2.18 6.78
N THR A 222 -15.06 3.17 7.57
CA THR A 222 -14.71 3.23 8.99
C THR A 222 -15.84 3.79 9.84
N THR A 223 -15.79 3.55 11.14
CA THR A 223 -16.73 4.09 12.14
C THR A 223 -16.05 5.17 12.97
N GLY A 224 -16.78 6.22 13.33
CA GLY A 224 -16.28 7.33 14.14
C GLY A 224 -15.76 6.90 15.52
N ARG A 225 -16.32 5.84 16.13
CA ARG A 225 -15.81 5.30 17.40
C ARG A 225 -14.56 4.44 17.27
N GLY A 226 -14.35 3.83 16.10
CA GLY A 226 -13.18 2.98 15.83
C GLY A 226 -12.01 3.73 15.22
N SER A 227 -12.18 5.03 14.95
CA SER A 227 -11.20 5.84 14.22
C SER A 227 -10.63 6.92 15.14
N SER A 228 -9.45 6.67 15.69
CA SER A 228 -8.67 7.71 16.37
C SER A 228 -7.98 8.62 15.35
N SER A 229 -7.48 9.78 15.80
CA SER A 229 -6.68 10.70 14.98
C SER A 229 -5.53 9.98 14.23
N ALA A 230 -4.86 9.06 14.94
CA ALA A 230 -3.79 8.24 14.38
C ALA A 230 -4.31 7.19 13.38
N GLY A 231 -5.47 6.59 13.66
CA GLY A 231 -6.14 5.62 12.79
C GLY A 231 -6.77 6.24 11.53
N LEU A 232 -7.09 7.54 11.54
CA LEU A 232 -7.54 8.29 10.36
C LEU A 232 -6.37 8.73 9.49
N THR A 233 -5.31 9.26 10.09
CA THR A 233 -4.19 9.88 9.38
C THR A 233 -3.08 8.87 9.08
N ALA A 234 -1.93 8.97 9.75
CA ALA A 234 -0.87 7.99 9.72
C ALA A 234 -0.16 7.99 11.07
N ALA A 235 0.23 6.81 11.52
CA ALA A 235 1.04 6.64 12.71
C ALA A 235 2.46 6.24 12.32
N VAL A 236 3.45 6.87 12.96
CA VAL A 236 4.84 6.43 12.85
C VAL A 236 5.17 5.64 14.10
N MET A 237 5.37 4.34 13.93
CA MET A 237 5.74 3.43 15.00
C MET A 237 7.22 3.10 14.90
N ARG A 238 7.86 2.89 16.04
CA ARG A 238 9.24 2.41 16.07
C ARG A 238 9.24 0.92 16.39
N ASP A 239 9.80 0.12 15.50
CA ASP A 239 9.94 -1.32 15.73
C ASP A 239 10.90 -1.53 16.92
N ALA A 240 10.42 -2.23 17.96
CA ALA A 240 11.18 -2.45 19.18
C ALA A 240 12.43 -3.33 18.97
N VAL A 241 12.47 -4.13 17.90
CA VAL A 241 13.56 -5.09 17.64
C VAL A 241 14.61 -4.50 16.70
N THR A 242 14.19 -3.88 15.60
CA THR A 242 15.11 -3.30 14.60
C THR A 242 15.45 -1.84 14.91
N GLY A 243 14.63 -1.15 15.70
CA GLY A 243 14.76 0.28 15.98
C GLY A 243 14.38 1.16 14.80
N GLU A 244 13.90 0.57 13.71
CA GLU A 244 13.50 1.26 12.48
C GLU A 244 12.12 1.91 12.64
N MET A 245 11.91 2.99 11.90
CA MET A 245 10.63 3.70 11.88
C MET A 245 9.73 3.05 10.82
N VAL A 246 8.61 2.51 11.25
CA VAL A 246 7.56 1.92 10.41
C VAL A 246 6.41 2.90 10.33
N LEU A 247 5.89 3.13 9.12
CA LEU A 247 4.73 3.98 8.90
C LEU A 247 3.50 3.12 8.67
N GLU A 248 2.50 3.28 9.52
CA GLU A 248 1.19 2.67 9.38
C GLU A 248 0.22 3.71 8.82
N GLY A 249 -0.33 3.44 7.64
CA GLY A 249 -1.31 4.31 7.01
C GLY A 249 -2.68 4.14 7.64
N GLY A 250 -3.28 5.23 8.10
CA GLY A 250 -4.66 5.30 8.56
C GLY A 250 -5.66 5.41 7.40
N ALA A 251 -6.96 5.37 7.72
CA ALA A 251 -8.05 5.25 6.76
C ALA A 251 -8.01 6.30 5.63
N LEU A 252 -7.63 7.55 5.91
CA LEU A 252 -7.53 8.61 4.90
C LEU A 252 -6.37 8.39 3.94
N VAL A 253 -5.23 7.90 4.44
CA VAL A 253 -4.05 7.59 3.61
C VAL A 253 -4.35 6.38 2.71
N LEU A 254 -5.08 5.39 3.24
CA LEU A 254 -5.55 4.23 2.46
C LEU A 254 -6.52 4.65 1.34
N ALA A 255 -7.35 5.65 1.61
CA ALA A 255 -8.34 6.21 0.70
C ALA A 255 -7.81 7.34 -0.19
N ASP A 256 -6.49 7.52 -0.31
CA ASP A 256 -5.91 8.55 -1.18
C ASP A 256 -6.42 8.45 -2.63
N ASN A 257 -6.85 9.58 -3.19
CA ASN A 257 -7.55 9.65 -4.48
C ASN A 257 -8.74 8.67 -4.60
N GLY A 258 -9.41 8.37 -3.49
CA GLY A 258 -10.54 7.45 -3.37
C GLY A 258 -11.67 8.05 -2.56
N ILE A 259 -12.43 7.21 -1.85
CA ILE A 259 -13.53 7.64 -0.98
C ILE A 259 -13.32 7.04 0.41
N CYS A 260 -13.24 7.90 1.42
CA CYS A 260 -13.32 7.50 2.82
C CYS A 260 -14.76 7.69 3.30
N ALA A 261 -15.44 6.59 3.62
CA ALA A 261 -16.78 6.59 4.19
C ALA A 261 -16.68 6.46 5.71
N ILE A 262 -17.16 7.47 6.43
CA ILE A 262 -17.16 7.51 7.90
C ILE A 262 -18.60 7.43 8.39
N ASP A 263 -18.94 6.38 9.12
CA ASP A 263 -20.22 6.21 9.79
C ASP A 263 -20.15 6.64 11.26
N GLU A 264 -21.28 6.93 11.90
CA GLU A 264 -21.34 7.42 13.30
C GLU A 264 -20.45 8.65 13.57
N PHE A 265 -20.44 9.62 12.63
CA PHE A 265 -19.62 10.83 12.77
C PHE A 265 -19.93 11.64 14.05
N ASP A 266 -21.18 11.59 14.53
CA ASP A 266 -21.59 12.23 15.78
C ASP A 266 -20.93 11.62 17.02
N LYS A 267 -20.49 10.36 16.94
CA LYS A 267 -19.81 9.63 18.02
C LYS A 267 -18.29 9.77 18.01
N MET A 268 -17.73 10.47 17.02
CA MET A 268 -16.30 10.76 16.97
C MET A 268 -15.95 11.86 17.98
N ASP A 269 -14.86 11.68 18.70
CA ASP A 269 -14.33 12.67 19.64
C ASP A 269 -13.90 13.95 18.94
N GLU A 270 -14.04 15.10 19.60
CA GLU A 270 -13.69 16.40 18.99
C GLU A 270 -12.22 16.48 18.58
N THR A 271 -11.32 15.85 19.34
CA THR A 271 -9.90 15.75 18.99
C THR A 271 -9.68 15.03 17.68
N ASP A 272 -10.42 13.95 17.44
CA ASP A 272 -10.30 13.15 16.22
C ASP A 272 -10.93 13.84 15.01
N ARG A 273 -11.94 14.69 15.24
CA ARG A 273 -12.51 15.54 14.18
C ARG A 273 -11.54 16.59 13.67
N THR A 274 -10.56 17.04 14.46
CA THR A 274 -9.56 18.01 13.98
C THR A 274 -8.62 17.46 12.91
N ALA A 275 -8.56 16.14 12.77
CA ALA A 275 -7.74 15.46 11.78
C ALA A 275 -8.37 15.38 10.38
N ILE A 276 -9.62 15.82 10.23
CA ILE A 276 -10.41 15.81 8.97
C ILE A 276 -10.49 17.23 8.40
#